data_AF-A0AAV5AKW3-F1
#
_entry.id   AF-A0AAV5AKW3-F1
#
_cell.length_a   1.000
_cell.length_b   1.000
_cell.length_c   1.000
_cell.angle_alpha   90.00
_cell.angle_beta   90.00
_cell.angle_gamma   90.00
#
_symmetry.space_group_name_H-M   'P 1'
#
loop_
_entity.id
_entity.type
_entity.pdbx_description
1 polymer ?
#
loop_
_entity_poly.entity_id
_entity_poly.type
_entity_poly.pdbx_seq_one_letter_code
_entity_poly.pdbx_strand_id
1 'polypeptide(L)'
;MELNSETNEDRKEWKLEPGTEYRFELDINSSVLIRVSRPSTEYVSEETAMMAYANLHLVFEQMRIKARRAQKESRDAANNIEKQYPRILILGPENSGKTTACKVLANYAARTGQRWTPMLVNLDPNEGAWTIPGTISATPLNMPIPTSSPAYPLGSSATSAPTAITSFALLPIVYWFGHVEMRRNLKLMEKHLHLLAGKVNARFRNDPLGCRIFLILMLVINFRKMPGACGGLIIDTPAGYSTPSTKSGERYPFIRACVDHFKGWDMSIVIFPFILTSFPHSECDNCYWA
;
A
#
# COMPACT_ATOMS: atom_id res chain seq x y z
N MET A 1 0.62 -32.74 28.61
CA MET A 1 -0.26 -31.56 28.77
C MET A 1 -1.50 -31.84 27.98
N GLU A 2 -2.59 -32.11 28.68
CA GLU A 2 -3.88 -32.38 28.06
C GLU A 2 -4.43 -31.07 27.47
N LEU A 3 -4.97 -31.16 26.26
CA LEU A 3 -5.79 -30.09 25.69
C LEU A 3 -7.12 -30.12 26.45
N ASN A 4 -7.30 -29.17 27.37
CA ASN A 4 -8.59 -28.96 28.01
C ASN A 4 -9.67 -28.82 26.91
N SER A 5 -10.75 -29.58 27.06
CA SER A 5 -11.92 -29.48 26.20
C SER A 5 -12.60 -28.13 26.43
N GLU A 6 -12.25 -27.13 25.61
CA GLU A 6 -12.99 -25.87 25.53
C GLU A 6 -14.46 -26.19 25.24
N THR A 7 -15.34 -25.70 26.12
CA THR A 7 -16.78 -25.90 26.01
C THR A 7 -17.30 -25.21 24.77
N ASN A 8 -18.23 -25.87 24.05
CA ASN A 8 -18.71 -25.45 22.74
C ASN A 8 -19.67 -24.24 22.78
N GLU A 9 -19.66 -23.45 23.87
CA GLU A 9 -20.66 -22.41 24.17
C GLU A 9 -20.30 -21.04 23.57
N ASP A 10 -19.01 -20.71 23.45
CA ASP A 10 -18.56 -19.42 22.88
C ASP A 10 -18.31 -19.47 21.35
N ARG A 11 -18.45 -20.65 20.72
CA ARG A 11 -18.25 -20.79 19.27
C ARG A 11 -19.52 -20.42 18.50
N LYS A 12 -19.49 -19.25 17.87
CA LYS A 12 -20.43 -18.86 16.81
C LYS A 12 -19.92 -19.29 15.41
N GLU A 13 -20.83 -19.48 14.46
CA GLU A 13 -20.55 -20.03 13.11
C GLU A 13 -21.41 -19.30 12.06
N TRP A 14 -20.91 -19.00 10.86
CA TRP A 14 -21.47 -17.90 10.02
C TRP A 14 -21.47 -18.16 8.52
N LYS A 15 -22.51 -17.65 7.80
CA LYS A 15 -22.63 -17.79 6.32
C LYS A 15 -22.24 -16.47 5.66
N LEU A 16 -21.13 -16.49 4.95
CA LEU A 16 -20.69 -15.40 4.10
C LEU A 16 -21.27 -15.61 2.70
N GLU A 17 -22.25 -14.80 2.30
CA GLU A 17 -22.73 -14.82 0.91
C GLU A 17 -21.74 -14.08 0.00
N PRO A 18 -21.67 -14.42 -1.31
CA PRO A 18 -20.76 -13.76 -2.24
C PRO A 18 -20.97 -12.24 -2.29
N GLY A 19 -19.88 -11.48 -2.14
CA GLY A 19 -19.89 -10.00 -2.18
C GLY A 19 -20.12 -9.32 -0.82
N THR A 20 -20.48 -10.08 0.21
CA THR A 20 -20.73 -9.55 1.57
C THR A 20 -19.45 -9.45 2.41
N GLU A 21 -19.46 -8.56 3.41
CA GLU A 21 -18.39 -8.44 4.40
C GLU A 21 -18.89 -8.65 5.84
N TYR A 22 -18.00 -9.13 6.70
CA TYR A 22 -18.22 -9.29 8.14
C TYR A 22 -17.21 -8.42 8.89
N ARG A 23 -17.72 -7.65 9.86
CA ARG A 23 -16.95 -6.75 10.71
C ARG A 23 -16.94 -7.28 12.14
N PHE A 24 -15.75 -7.46 12.70
CA PHE A 24 -15.56 -7.84 14.10
C PHE A 24 -15.09 -6.60 14.87
N GLU A 25 -15.81 -6.26 15.92
CA GLU A 25 -15.39 -5.25 16.90
C GLU A 25 -14.96 -5.98 18.17
N LEU A 26 -13.83 -5.58 18.72
CA LEU A 26 -13.12 -6.31 19.77
C LEU A 26 -12.74 -5.35 20.88
N ASP A 27 -13.20 -5.64 22.09
CA ASP A 27 -12.80 -4.91 23.28
C ASP A 27 -11.33 -5.17 23.62
N ILE A 28 -10.75 -4.27 24.41
CA ILE A 28 -9.36 -4.39 24.88
C ILE A 28 -9.18 -5.71 25.65
N ASN A 29 -8.10 -6.44 25.33
CA ASN A 29 -7.77 -7.77 25.85
C ASN A 29 -8.70 -8.92 25.39
N SER A 30 -9.67 -8.68 24.50
CA SER A 30 -10.39 -9.75 23.82
C SER A 30 -9.57 -10.31 22.64
N SER A 31 -9.86 -11.56 22.25
CA SER A 31 -9.27 -12.18 21.06
C SER A 31 -10.29 -13.05 20.34
N VAL A 32 -10.22 -13.13 19.01
CA VAL A 32 -11.12 -13.93 18.19
C VAL A 32 -10.34 -14.90 17.32
N LEU A 33 -10.75 -16.17 17.32
CA LEU A 33 -10.23 -17.20 16.43
C LEU A 33 -11.22 -17.45 15.30
N ILE A 34 -10.90 -16.98 14.09
CA ILE A 34 -11.76 -17.18 12.91
C ILE A 34 -11.35 -18.48 12.19
N ARG A 35 -12.28 -19.44 12.10
CA ARG A 35 -12.15 -20.68 11.32
C ARG A 35 -13.20 -20.73 10.21
N VAL A 36 -12.77 -20.78 8.96
CA VAL A 36 -13.67 -20.86 7.81
C VAL A 36 -14.30 -22.27 7.73
N SER A 37 -15.63 -22.33 7.82
CA SER A 37 -16.45 -23.55 7.91
C SER A 37 -17.84 -23.34 7.26
N ARG A 38 -18.80 -24.26 7.45
CA ARG A 38 -20.18 -24.21 6.88
C ARG A 38 -21.20 -23.98 8.04
N PRO A 39 -22.34 -23.28 7.85
CA PRO A 39 -22.49 -21.95 8.51
C PRO A 39 -23.84 -21.60 9.23
N SER A 40 -23.89 -20.59 10.15
CA SER A 40 -25.16 -20.08 10.77
C SER A 40 -25.21 -18.66 11.47
N THR A 41 -25.05 -17.56 10.70
CA THR A 41 -25.58 -16.15 10.92
C THR A 41 -25.19 -15.20 12.10
N GLU A 42 -25.33 -13.87 11.88
CA GLU A 42 -24.91 -12.67 12.68
C GLU A 42 -23.58 -12.04 12.18
N TYR A 43 -23.47 -11.05 11.29
CA TYR A 43 -24.37 -10.09 10.60
C TYR A 43 -23.83 -9.86 9.16
N VAL A 44 -24.59 -9.25 8.24
CA VAL A 44 -24.25 -9.19 6.79
C VAL A 44 -24.45 -7.79 6.20
N SER A 45 -23.41 -7.21 5.58
CA SER A 45 -23.55 -6.03 4.69
C SER A 45 -23.62 -6.45 3.22
N GLU A 46 -24.59 -5.93 2.48
CA GLU A 46 -24.76 -6.18 1.04
C GLU A 46 -23.96 -5.21 0.15
N GLU A 47 -23.70 -3.98 0.64
CA GLU A 47 -22.91 -2.98 -0.08
C GLU A 47 -21.43 -3.06 0.33
N THR A 48 -20.54 -3.29 -0.65
CA THR A 48 -19.08 -3.26 -0.44
C THR A 48 -18.34 -2.57 -1.58
N ALA A 49 -17.27 -1.84 -1.26
CA ALA A 49 -16.43 -1.15 -2.26
C ALA A 49 -15.56 -2.08 -3.12
N MET A 50 -15.72 -3.40 -2.98
CA MET A 50 -14.82 -4.42 -3.56
C MET A 50 -14.77 -4.40 -5.10
N MET A 51 -15.89 -4.09 -5.76
CA MET A 51 -15.93 -3.95 -7.22
C MET A 51 -15.07 -2.78 -7.71
N ALA A 52 -15.04 -1.66 -6.99
CA ALA A 52 -14.22 -0.52 -7.35
C ALA A 52 -12.71 -0.83 -7.16
N TYR A 53 -12.33 -1.53 -6.08
CA TYR A 53 -10.96 -2.03 -5.90
C TYR A 53 -10.53 -3.01 -7.00
N ALA A 54 -11.43 -3.92 -7.42
CA ALA A 54 -11.16 -4.83 -8.52
C ALA A 54 -10.95 -4.08 -9.85
N ASN A 55 -11.82 -3.12 -10.17
CA ASN A 55 -11.71 -2.31 -11.38
C ASN A 55 -10.41 -1.48 -11.42
N LEU A 56 -10.08 -0.78 -10.32
CA LEU A 56 -8.80 -0.07 -10.19
C LEU A 56 -7.61 -1.02 -10.37
N HIS A 57 -7.63 -2.19 -9.72
CA HIS A 57 -6.57 -3.18 -9.87
C HIS A 57 -6.39 -3.63 -11.32
N LEU A 58 -7.46 -3.89 -12.06
CA LEU A 58 -7.39 -4.28 -13.47
C LEU A 58 -6.78 -3.17 -14.35
N VAL A 59 -7.13 -1.90 -14.12
CA VAL A 59 -6.53 -0.75 -14.82
C VAL A 59 -5.02 -0.67 -14.53
N PHE A 60 -4.63 -0.73 -13.26
CA PHE A 60 -3.22 -0.69 -12.87
C PHE A 60 -2.45 -1.92 -13.38
N GLU A 61 -3.08 -3.08 -13.48
CA GLU A 61 -2.48 -4.28 -14.05
C GLU A 61 -2.21 -4.13 -15.56
N GLN A 62 -3.15 -3.55 -16.31
CA GLN A 62 -2.92 -3.20 -17.70
C GLN A 62 -1.74 -2.23 -17.86
N MET A 63 -1.62 -1.23 -16.97
CA MET A 63 -0.46 -0.31 -16.97
C MET A 63 0.85 -1.06 -16.72
N ARG A 64 0.92 -1.95 -15.71
CA ARG A 64 2.11 -2.78 -15.43
C ARG A 64 2.49 -3.67 -16.63
N ILE A 65 1.51 -4.28 -17.29
CA ILE A 65 1.73 -5.13 -18.47
C ILE A 65 2.27 -4.30 -19.64
N LYS A 66 1.68 -3.12 -19.92
CA LYS A 66 2.15 -2.18 -20.95
C LYS A 66 3.59 -1.74 -20.69
N ALA A 67 3.90 -1.28 -19.47
CA ALA A 67 5.24 -0.87 -19.06
C ALA A 67 6.27 -2.01 -19.22
N ARG A 68 5.92 -3.24 -18.85
CA ARG A 68 6.78 -4.42 -18.99
C ARG A 68 6.98 -4.89 -20.45
N ARG A 69 6.02 -4.65 -21.34
CA ARG A 69 6.18 -4.88 -22.80
C ARG A 69 7.11 -3.85 -23.42
N ALA A 70 6.84 -2.56 -23.18
CA ALA A 70 7.69 -1.47 -23.60
C ALA A 70 9.14 -1.64 -23.10
N GLN A 71 9.36 -2.12 -21.88
CA GLN A 71 10.70 -2.42 -21.35
C GLN A 71 11.47 -3.50 -22.15
N LYS A 72 10.77 -4.48 -22.74
CA LYS A 72 11.39 -5.51 -23.60
C LYS A 72 11.68 -5.00 -25.00
N GLU A 73 10.74 -4.27 -25.59
CA GLU A 73 10.81 -3.72 -26.96
C GLU A 73 11.86 -2.60 -27.06
N SER A 74 11.99 -1.78 -26.02
CA SER A 74 12.97 -0.67 -25.93
C SER A 74 14.42 -1.09 -25.67
N ARG A 75 14.82 -2.30 -26.08
CA ARG A 75 16.25 -2.64 -26.21
C ARG A 75 16.88 -2.01 -27.46
N ASP A 76 16.08 -1.74 -28.49
CA ASP A 76 16.57 -1.34 -29.81
C ASP A 76 16.15 0.09 -30.24
N ALA A 77 15.45 0.85 -29.39
CA ALA A 77 14.94 2.19 -29.72
C ALA A 77 15.19 3.24 -28.62
N ALA A 78 15.91 4.31 -28.98
CA ALA A 78 16.37 5.37 -28.07
C ALA A 78 15.38 6.55 -27.88
N ASN A 79 14.07 6.31 -28.05
CA ASN A 79 13.05 7.35 -27.91
C ASN A 79 12.37 7.32 -26.53
N ASN A 80 12.50 8.43 -25.80
CA ASN A 80 12.09 8.59 -24.41
C ASN A 80 10.58 8.85 -24.25
N ILE A 81 9.76 7.79 -24.38
CA ILE A 81 8.47 7.75 -23.67
C ILE A 81 8.75 7.04 -22.34
N GLU A 82 8.54 7.74 -21.22
CA GLU A 82 9.01 7.26 -19.92
C GLU A 82 8.36 5.93 -19.53
N LYS A 83 9.20 4.95 -19.16
CA LYS A 83 8.81 3.58 -18.82
C LYS A 83 8.19 3.53 -17.42
N GLN A 84 7.01 4.12 -17.24
CA GLN A 84 6.38 4.34 -15.95
C GLN A 84 5.43 3.18 -15.58
N TYR A 85 5.75 2.50 -14.49
CA TYR A 85 4.80 1.64 -13.78
C TYR A 85 3.82 2.53 -12.99
N PRO A 86 2.58 2.07 -12.69
CA PRO A 86 1.58 2.93 -12.04
C PRO A 86 2.11 3.52 -10.73
N ARG A 87 2.05 4.84 -10.60
CA ARG A 87 2.27 5.57 -9.34
C ARG A 87 0.91 6.04 -8.83
N ILE A 88 0.54 5.64 -7.62
CA ILE A 88 -0.80 5.82 -7.07
C ILE A 88 -0.68 6.64 -5.79
N LEU A 89 -1.43 7.73 -5.68
CA LEU A 89 -1.53 8.54 -4.47
C LEU A 89 -2.96 8.45 -3.94
N ILE A 90 -3.15 7.88 -2.75
CA ILE A 90 -4.48 7.77 -2.14
C ILE A 90 -4.69 8.94 -1.18
N LEU A 91 -5.76 9.70 -1.42
CA LEU A 91 -6.16 10.90 -0.68
C LEU A 91 -7.55 10.70 -0.07
N GLY A 92 -7.86 11.44 0.99
CA GLY A 92 -9.19 11.43 1.61
C GLY A 92 -9.17 11.89 3.07
N PRO A 93 -10.35 12.06 3.69
CA PRO A 93 -10.47 12.48 5.08
C PRO A 93 -10.01 11.39 6.07
N GLU A 94 -10.14 11.69 7.36
CA GLU A 94 -9.84 10.72 8.42
C GLU A 94 -10.81 9.54 8.39
N ASN A 95 -10.33 8.35 8.75
CA ASN A 95 -11.10 7.10 8.79
C ASN A 95 -11.81 6.69 7.48
N SER A 96 -11.48 7.29 6.34
CA SER A 96 -12.08 6.99 5.03
C SER A 96 -11.58 5.70 4.35
N GLY A 97 -10.84 4.84 5.06
CA GLY A 97 -10.33 3.57 4.52
C GLY A 97 -9.10 3.63 3.60
N LYS A 98 -8.34 4.73 3.59
CA LYS A 98 -7.13 4.90 2.73
C LYS A 98 -6.10 3.78 2.88
N THR A 99 -5.71 3.47 4.11
CA THR A 99 -4.80 2.38 4.47
C THR A 99 -5.32 1.02 4.03
N THR A 100 -6.64 0.80 4.15
CA THR A 100 -7.32 -0.40 3.66
C THR A 100 -7.24 -0.48 2.13
N ALA A 101 -7.51 0.61 1.42
CA ALA A 101 -7.39 0.69 -0.05
C ALA A 101 -5.96 0.41 -0.52
N CYS A 102 -4.97 1.04 0.11
CA CYS A 102 -3.54 0.80 -0.10
C CYS A 102 -3.19 -0.68 0.07
N LYS A 103 -3.62 -1.30 1.18
CA LYS A 103 -3.40 -2.71 1.48
C LYS A 103 -4.08 -3.64 0.48
N VAL A 104 -5.34 -3.37 0.10
CA VAL A 104 -6.10 -4.17 -0.89
C VAL A 104 -5.43 -4.12 -2.26
N LEU A 105 -5.11 -2.93 -2.77
CA LEU A 105 -4.46 -2.76 -4.08
C LEU A 105 -3.06 -3.38 -4.13
N ALA A 106 -2.27 -3.25 -3.07
CA ALA A 106 -0.95 -3.88 -2.95
C ALA A 106 -1.07 -5.41 -2.88
N ASN A 107 -2.01 -5.94 -2.09
CA ASN A 107 -2.27 -7.37 -2.00
C ASN A 107 -2.80 -7.96 -3.30
N TYR A 108 -3.63 -7.24 -4.05
CA TYR A 108 -4.12 -7.68 -5.35
C TYR A 108 -2.95 -7.78 -6.34
N ALA A 109 -2.09 -6.75 -6.42
CA ALA A 109 -0.88 -6.79 -7.25
C ALA A 109 0.07 -7.95 -6.92
N ALA A 110 0.29 -8.23 -5.63
CA ALA A 110 1.08 -9.39 -5.20
C ALA A 110 0.42 -10.75 -5.56
N ARG A 111 -0.92 -10.79 -5.72
CA ARG A 111 -1.70 -12.00 -6.02
C ARG A 111 -1.90 -12.29 -7.51
N THR A 112 -1.70 -11.34 -8.43
CA THR A 112 -1.96 -11.50 -9.88
C THR A 112 -1.02 -12.49 -10.61
N GLY A 113 -0.25 -13.31 -9.89
CA GLY A 113 0.61 -14.37 -10.44
C GLY A 113 1.89 -13.89 -11.16
N GLN A 114 1.88 -12.65 -11.67
CA GLN A 114 3.01 -12.02 -12.38
C GLN A 114 4.21 -11.64 -11.50
N ARG A 115 4.10 -11.83 -10.17
CA ARG A 115 5.14 -11.51 -9.16
C ARG A 115 5.51 -10.02 -9.18
N TRP A 116 4.49 -9.17 -9.21
CA TRP A 116 4.68 -7.74 -9.02
C TRP A 116 5.16 -7.45 -7.61
N THR A 117 6.11 -6.53 -7.52
CA THR A 117 6.64 -6.01 -6.26
C THR A 117 6.27 -4.53 -6.14
N PRO A 118 5.01 -4.19 -5.82
CA PRO A 118 4.62 -2.80 -5.61
C PRO A 118 5.38 -2.23 -4.42
N MET A 119 5.84 -0.99 -4.54
CA MET A 119 6.40 -0.27 -3.41
C MET A 119 5.27 0.44 -2.68
N LEU A 120 5.01 0.05 -1.43
CA LEU A 120 4.05 0.73 -0.57
C LEU A 120 4.81 1.79 0.25
N VAL A 121 4.28 3.00 0.29
CA VAL A 121 4.80 4.13 1.07
C VAL A 121 3.71 4.57 2.03
N ASN A 122 4.04 4.67 3.32
CA ASN A 122 3.19 5.35 4.29
C ASN A 122 3.79 6.73 4.61
N LEU A 123 3.03 7.79 4.35
CA LEU A 123 3.37 9.16 4.73
C LEU A 123 2.65 9.63 6.01
N ASP A 124 1.78 8.83 6.62
CA ASP A 124 1.13 9.17 7.89
C ASP A 124 2.01 8.75 9.09
N PRO A 125 2.62 9.69 9.82
CA PRO A 125 3.39 9.37 11.02
C PRO A 125 2.52 8.86 12.18
N ASN A 126 1.19 9.06 12.18
CA ASN A 126 0.31 8.50 13.21
C ASN A 126 0.28 6.96 13.17
N GLU A 127 0.24 6.38 11.97
CA GLU A 127 0.08 4.93 11.80
C GLU A 127 1.36 4.12 12.00
N GLY A 128 2.55 4.69 11.78
CA GLY A 128 3.85 4.00 11.93
C GLY A 128 4.15 2.86 10.94
N ALA A 129 3.13 2.32 10.27
CA ALA A 129 3.17 1.27 9.24
C ALA A 129 3.85 -0.06 9.63
N TRP A 130 5.18 -0.11 9.50
CA TRP A 130 6.02 -1.30 9.79
C TRP A 130 6.90 -1.12 11.04
N THR A 131 6.84 0.06 11.65
CA THR A 131 7.64 0.48 12.80
C THR A 131 6.78 1.27 13.80
N ILE A 132 7.41 2.01 14.70
CA ILE A 132 6.74 2.82 15.72
C ILE A 132 5.99 4.04 15.12
N PRO A 133 4.96 4.56 15.79
CA PRO A 133 4.40 5.88 15.49
C PRO A 133 5.46 6.98 15.52
N GLY A 134 5.20 8.07 14.80
CA GLY A 134 6.16 9.15 14.54
C GLY A 134 7.15 8.84 13.43
N THR A 135 6.84 7.95 12.49
CA THR A 135 7.71 7.60 11.34
C THR A 135 6.99 7.63 10.00
N ILE A 136 7.65 8.09 8.94
CA ILE A 136 7.24 7.84 7.55
C ILE A 136 8.14 6.77 6.93
N SER A 137 7.60 5.94 6.03
CA SER A 137 8.32 4.74 5.57
C SER A 137 7.93 4.26 4.17
N ALA A 138 8.83 3.49 3.53
CA ALA A 138 8.63 2.91 2.20
C ALA A 138 9.20 1.48 2.09
N THR A 139 8.41 0.56 1.54
CA THR A 139 8.68 -0.88 1.58
C THR A 139 8.26 -1.57 0.28
N PRO A 140 9.12 -2.42 -0.33
CA PRO A 140 8.70 -3.30 -1.43
C PRO A 140 7.84 -4.45 -0.87
N LEU A 141 6.69 -4.71 -1.48
CA LEU A 141 5.83 -5.83 -1.09
C LEU A 141 5.97 -6.98 -2.09
N ASN A 142 6.62 -8.07 -1.68
CA ASN A 142 6.85 -9.23 -2.56
C ASN A 142 5.84 -10.37 -2.38
N MET A 143 5.07 -10.34 -1.29
CA MET A 143 4.09 -11.35 -0.89
C MET A 143 2.89 -10.64 -0.23
N PRO A 144 1.66 -11.18 -0.29
CA PRO A 144 0.49 -10.50 0.26
C PRO A 144 0.58 -10.29 1.78
N ILE A 145 0.27 -9.09 2.26
CA ILE A 145 0.20 -8.72 3.67
C ILE A 145 -0.98 -9.45 4.34
N PRO A 146 -0.77 -10.23 5.41
CA PRO A 146 -1.85 -10.87 6.14
C PRO A 146 -2.76 -9.86 6.84
N THR A 147 -4.02 -10.24 7.07
CA THR A 147 -5.04 -9.43 7.76
C THR A 147 -5.27 -9.84 9.21
N SER A 148 -4.53 -10.84 9.72
CA SER A 148 -4.74 -11.47 11.03
C SER A 148 -4.18 -10.71 12.24
N SER A 149 -3.48 -9.58 12.04
CA SER A 149 -2.94 -8.77 13.14
C SER A 149 -3.40 -7.31 12.99
N PRO A 150 -4.20 -6.78 13.95
CA PRO A 150 -4.57 -5.38 13.96
C PRO A 150 -3.39 -4.46 14.34
N ALA A 151 -2.42 -4.99 15.10
CA ALA A 151 -1.24 -4.24 15.53
C ALA A 151 -0.22 -3.96 14.41
N TYR A 152 -0.24 -4.76 13.33
CA TYR A 152 0.68 -4.65 12.20
C TYR A 152 -0.10 -4.61 10.87
N PRO A 153 -0.88 -3.53 10.62
CA PRO A 153 -1.81 -3.47 9.50
C PRO A 153 -1.10 -3.60 8.14
N LEU A 154 0.15 -3.15 8.01
CA LEU A 154 0.92 -3.26 6.77
C LEU A 154 1.97 -4.39 6.77
N GLY A 155 2.00 -5.23 7.81
CA GLY A 155 2.98 -6.29 8.01
C GLY A 155 4.10 -5.88 8.97
N SER A 156 5.16 -6.68 9.06
CA SER A 156 6.26 -6.51 10.03
C SER A 156 7.62 -6.47 9.36
N SER A 157 8.54 -5.74 10.00
CA SER A 157 9.95 -5.70 9.65
C SER A 157 10.65 -7.02 9.94
N ALA A 158 11.67 -7.36 9.16
CA ALA A 158 12.40 -8.62 9.27
C ALA A 158 13.12 -8.79 10.61
N THR A 159 12.93 -9.95 11.23
CA THR A 159 13.67 -10.40 12.41
C THR A 159 14.72 -11.44 12.02
N SER A 160 15.67 -11.73 12.92
CA SER A 160 16.67 -12.80 12.73
C SER A 160 16.07 -14.21 12.84
N ALA A 161 14.90 -14.35 13.45
CA ALA A 161 14.20 -15.63 13.60
C ALA A 161 13.39 -15.97 12.33
N PRO A 162 13.26 -17.25 11.96
CA PRO A 162 12.46 -17.67 10.81
C PRO A 162 10.96 -17.39 11.05
N THR A 163 10.35 -16.56 10.20
CA THR A 163 8.93 -16.23 10.24
C THR A 163 8.11 -17.15 9.33
N ALA A 164 6.97 -17.67 9.81
CA ALA A 164 6.07 -18.54 9.03
C ALA A 164 5.45 -17.87 7.78
N ILE A 165 5.45 -16.53 7.69
CA ILE A 165 4.93 -15.77 6.55
C ILE A 165 5.98 -14.75 6.11
N THR A 166 6.45 -14.83 4.86
CA THR A 166 7.49 -13.94 4.31
C THR A 166 7.08 -12.46 4.29
N SER A 167 5.79 -12.16 4.34
CA SER A 167 5.23 -10.81 4.48
C SER A 167 5.47 -10.17 5.87
N PHE A 168 6.05 -10.92 6.82
CA PHE A 168 6.61 -10.42 8.08
C PHE A 168 8.15 -10.32 8.06
N ALA A 169 8.77 -10.48 6.90
CA ALA A 169 10.20 -10.31 6.67
C ALA A 169 10.51 -9.11 5.76
N LEU A 170 9.81 -7.99 5.97
CA LEU A 170 9.94 -6.80 5.14
C LEU A 170 11.14 -5.94 5.56
N LEU A 171 11.70 -5.20 4.59
CA LEU A 171 12.84 -4.31 4.80
C LEU A 171 12.44 -2.87 4.44
N PRO A 172 11.78 -2.14 5.36
CA PRO A 172 11.36 -0.77 5.15
C PRO A 172 12.55 0.20 5.15
N ILE A 173 12.45 1.26 4.35
CA ILE A 173 13.20 2.50 4.54
C ILE A 173 12.35 3.38 5.46
N VAL A 174 12.90 3.87 6.57
CA VAL A 174 12.16 4.58 7.61
C VAL A 174 12.85 5.89 7.96
N TYR A 175 12.06 6.95 8.11
CA TYR A 175 12.51 8.24 8.66
C TYR A 175 11.70 8.56 9.91
N TRP A 176 12.42 8.75 11.03
CA TRP A 176 11.82 9.15 12.30
C TRP A 176 11.54 10.65 12.30
N PHE A 177 10.26 11.00 12.34
CA PHE A 177 9.77 12.37 12.39
C PHE A 177 9.57 12.85 13.84
N GLY A 178 9.39 11.94 14.80
CA GLY A 178 9.36 12.25 16.23
C GLY A 178 8.04 12.85 16.75
N HIS A 179 7.05 13.08 15.88
CA HIS A 179 5.73 13.57 16.24
C HIS A 179 4.63 12.77 15.55
N VAL A 180 3.50 12.59 16.23
CA VAL A 180 2.28 11.98 15.66
C VAL A 180 1.61 12.94 14.66
N GLU A 181 1.65 14.25 14.94
CA GLU A 181 1.06 15.28 14.09
C GLU A 181 2.13 15.96 13.21
N MET A 182 1.98 15.92 11.88
CA MET A 182 2.91 16.60 10.96
C MET A 182 2.97 18.12 11.16
N ARG A 183 1.84 18.72 11.57
CA ARG A 183 1.69 20.16 11.82
C ARG A 183 2.73 20.70 12.82
N ARG A 184 3.32 19.85 13.67
CA ARG A 184 4.40 20.19 14.60
C ARG A 184 5.66 20.70 13.91
N ASN A 185 6.04 20.12 12.75
CA ASN A 185 7.22 20.55 12.01
C ASN A 185 7.11 20.21 10.51
N LEU A 186 6.35 21.03 9.79
CA LEU A 186 6.12 20.87 8.36
C LEU A 186 7.41 20.86 7.51
N LYS A 187 8.40 21.69 7.85
CA LYS A 187 9.70 21.75 7.15
C LYS A 187 10.50 20.46 7.30
N LEU A 188 10.46 19.85 8.48
CA LEU A 188 11.11 18.55 8.71
C LEU A 188 10.38 17.42 7.99
N MET A 189 9.05 17.45 7.93
CA MET A 189 8.27 16.51 7.12
C MET A 189 8.70 16.61 5.66
N GLU A 190 8.68 17.81 5.07
CA GLU A 190 9.04 18.05 3.66
C GLU A 190 10.45 17.54 3.33
N LYS A 191 11.42 17.79 4.23
CA LYS A 191 12.77 17.23 4.12
C LYS A 191 12.78 15.70 4.16
N HIS A 192 12.02 15.07 5.04
CA HIS A 192 11.92 13.61 5.10
C HIS A 192 11.23 13.04 3.85
N LEU A 193 10.16 13.67 3.35
CA LEU A 193 9.49 13.32 2.11
C LEU A 193 10.47 13.37 0.92
N HIS A 194 11.24 14.45 0.79
CA HIS A 194 12.27 14.60 -0.24
C HIS A 194 13.33 13.48 -0.16
N LEU A 195 13.85 13.20 1.04
CA LEU A 195 14.84 12.14 1.26
C LEU A 195 14.28 10.76 0.94
N LEU A 196 13.06 10.45 1.39
CA LEU A 196 12.36 9.20 1.15
C LEU A 196 12.09 8.99 -0.34
N ALA A 197 11.52 9.98 -1.03
CA ALA A 197 11.30 9.95 -2.46
C ALA A 197 12.61 9.80 -3.26
N GLY A 198 13.68 10.45 -2.81
CA GLY A 198 15.03 10.28 -3.36
C GLY A 198 15.53 8.83 -3.27
N LYS A 199 15.37 8.17 -2.11
CA LYS A 199 15.75 6.76 -1.92
C LYS A 199 14.83 5.80 -2.69
N VAL A 200 13.53 6.04 -2.73
CA VAL A 200 12.54 5.30 -3.52
C VAL A 200 12.88 5.35 -5.01
N ASN A 201 13.11 6.55 -5.56
CA ASN A 201 13.48 6.73 -6.97
C ASN A 201 14.91 6.21 -7.29
N ALA A 202 15.83 6.21 -6.32
CA ALA A 202 17.12 5.51 -6.47
C ALA A 202 16.93 3.98 -6.52
N ARG A 203 16.01 3.43 -5.70
CA ARG A 203 15.68 2.00 -5.71
C ARG A 203 15.04 1.57 -7.03
N PHE A 204 14.07 2.31 -7.56
CA PHE A 204 13.48 1.99 -8.87
C PHE A 204 14.49 2.00 -10.02
N ARG A 205 15.48 2.91 -9.99
CA ARG A 205 16.58 2.94 -10.98
C ARG A 205 17.54 1.75 -10.84
N ASN A 206 17.90 1.39 -9.60
CA ASN A 206 18.91 0.37 -9.34
C ASN A 206 18.34 -1.07 -9.35
N ASP A 207 17.05 -1.24 -9.07
CA ASP A 207 16.33 -2.51 -9.02
C ASP A 207 15.07 -2.44 -9.91
N PRO A 208 15.22 -2.37 -11.25
CA PRO A 208 14.10 -2.27 -12.20
C PRO A 208 13.22 -3.53 -12.26
N LEU A 209 13.62 -4.60 -11.56
CA LEU A 209 12.88 -5.83 -11.38
C LEU A 209 12.28 -5.94 -9.95
N GLY A 210 12.57 -4.96 -9.07
CA GLY A 210 12.07 -4.87 -7.70
C GLY A 210 12.41 -6.05 -6.80
N CYS A 211 13.45 -6.84 -7.14
CA CYS A 211 13.69 -8.16 -6.56
C CYS A 211 15.18 -8.47 -6.27
N ARG A 212 16.05 -7.47 -6.10
CA ARG A 212 17.48 -7.73 -5.74
C ARG A 212 17.67 -8.49 -4.43
N ILE A 213 16.70 -8.45 -3.50
CA ILE A 213 16.71 -9.28 -2.28
C ILE A 213 16.74 -10.78 -2.62
N PHE A 214 16.19 -11.19 -3.77
CA PHE A 214 16.23 -12.57 -4.25
C PHE A 214 17.59 -12.98 -4.82
N LEU A 215 18.50 -12.05 -5.11
CA LEU A 215 19.81 -12.35 -5.72
C LEU A 215 20.74 -13.10 -4.76
N ILE A 216 20.72 -12.74 -3.46
CA ILE A 216 21.49 -13.44 -2.42
C ILE A 216 20.95 -14.87 -2.25
N LEU A 217 19.63 -15.05 -2.30
CA LEU A 217 18.99 -16.37 -2.21
C LEU A 217 19.21 -17.23 -3.48
N MET A 218 19.26 -16.61 -4.67
CA MET A 218 19.59 -17.30 -5.93
C MET A 218 21.00 -17.90 -5.91
N LEU A 219 21.98 -17.21 -5.31
CA LEU A 219 23.36 -17.70 -5.22
C LEU A 219 23.47 -18.99 -4.38
N VAL A 220 22.60 -19.15 -3.37
CA VAL A 220 22.67 -20.25 -2.40
C VAL A 220 21.86 -21.49 -2.83
N ILE A 221 20.72 -21.31 -3.52
CA ILE A 221 19.74 -22.41 -3.72
C ILE A 221 19.61 -22.85 -5.20
N ASN A 222 20.43 -22.33 -6.13
CA ASN A 222 20.38 -22.69 -7.56
C ASN A 222 18.97 -22.56 -8.21
N PHE A 223 18.10 -21.75 -7.61
CA PHE A 223 16.68 -21.73 -7.95
C PHE A 223 16.46 -20.89 -9.21
N ARG A 224 16.32 -21.57 -10.35
CA ARG A 224 16.22 -21.01 -11.71
C ARG A 224 14.90 -20.27 -12.01
N LYS A 225 14.28 -19.61 -11.02
CA LYS A 225 13.03 -18.86 -11.17
C LYS A 225 13.30 -17.40 -11.51
N MET A 226 12.48 -16.88 -12.42
CA MET A 226 12.57 -15.51 -12.92
C MET A 226 12.59 -14.49 -11.77
N PRO A 227 13.41 -13.42 -11.87
CA PRO A 227 13.32 -12.28 -10.96
C PRO A 227 11.91 -11.69 -10.99
N GLY A 228 11.52 -11.02 -9.90
CA GLY A 228 10.26 -10.30 -9.82
C GLY A 228 10.14 -9.20 -10.87
N ALA A 229 9.01 -8.51 -10.85
CA ALA A 229 8.78 -7.36 -11.72
C ALA A 229 8.33 -6.15 -10.90
N CYS A 230 8.82 -4.96 -11.23
CA CYS A 230 8.42 -3.72 -10.58
C CYS A 230 6.90 -3.57 -10.58
N GLY A 231 6.26 -3.49 -9.41
CA GLY A 231 4.80 -3.42 -9.28
C GLY A 231 4.21 -2.01 -9.33
N GLY A 232 5.06 -0.99 -9.50
CA GLY A 232 4.68 0.42 -9.34
C GLY A 232 4.85 0.93 -7.91
N LEU A 233 4.22 2.06 -7.62
CA LEU A 233 4.29 2.80 -6.36
C LEU A 233 2.87 3.04 -5.84
N ILE A 234 2.62 2.79 -4.57
CA ILE A 234 1.37 3.11 -3.87
C ILE A 234 1.75 3.97 -2.68
N ILE A 235 1.18 5.16 -2.59
CA ILE A 235 1.44 6.13 -1.52
C ILE A 235 0.15 6.31 -0.74
N ASP A 236 0.21 5.90 0.53
CA ASP A 236 -0.80 6.22 1.53
C ASP A 236 -0.51 7.62 2.11
N THR A 237 -1.58 8.39 2.36
CA THR A 237 -1.45 9.75 2.87
C THR A 237 -2.25 9.98 4.15
N PRO A 238 -1.72 10.80 5.06
CA PRO A 238 -2.44 11.21 6.25
C PRO A 238 -3.68 12.05 5.91
N ALA A 239 -4.72 11.91 6.72
CA ALA A 239 -5.98 12.65 6.58
C ALA A 239 -5.78 14.17 6.44
N GLY A 240 -4.82 14.73 7.18
CA GLY A 240 -4.47 16.15 7.18
C GLY A 240 -3.89 16.70 5.88
N TYR A 241 -3.65 15.89 4.85
CA TYR A 241 -3.27 16.35 3.51
C TYR A 241 -4.48 16.77 2.66
N SER A 242 -5.68 16.29 2.99
CA SER A 242 -6.93 16.66 2.30
C SER A 242 -7.54 17.98 2.76
N THR A 243 -7.02 18.59 3.85
CA THR A 243 -7.51 19.89 4.36
C THR A 243 -6.80 21.06 3.68
N PRO A 244 -7.52 22.04 3.10
CA PRO A 244 -6.90 23.15 2.40
C PRO A 244 -6.17 24.11 3.35
N SER A 245 -4.99 24.58 2.95
CA SER A 245 -4.29 25.67 3.63
C SER A 245 -4.96 27.01 3.33
N THR A 246 -5.31 27.75 4.38
CA THR A 246 -5.87 29.12 4.25
C THR A 246 -4.82 30.23 4.36
N LYS A 247 -3.54 29.88 4.59
CA LYS A 247 -2.45 30.83 4.87
C LYS A 247 -1.45 30.99 3.72
N SER A 248 -1.57 30.16 2.69
CA SER A 248 -0.77 30.16 1.46
C SER A 248 -1.71 30.24 0.27
N GLY A 249 -1.34 30.95 -0.79
CA GLY A 249 -2.11 30.94 -2.05
C GLY A 249 -2.23 29.55 -2.68
N GLU A 250 -1.35 28.63 -2.29
CA GLU A 250 -1.47 27.20 -2.58
C GLU A 250 -2.45 26.52 -1.62
N ARG A 251 -3.52 25.95 -2.17
CA ARG A 251 -4.57 25.25 -1.43
C ARG A 251 -4.09 23.93 -0.81
N TYR A 252 -3.18 23.19 -1.48
CA TYR A 252 -2.68 21.87 -1.03
C TYR A 252 -1.15 21.68 -1.21
N PRO A 253 -0.31 22.41 -0.46
CA PRO A 253 1.15 22.38 -0.65
C PRO A 253 1.78 20.99 -0.48
N PHE A 254 1.28 20.17 0.45
CA PHE A 254 1.83 18.82 0.68
C PHE A 254 1.48 17.80 -0.41
N ILE A 255 0.30 17.92 -1.03
CA ILE A 255 -0.05 17.09 -2.18
C ILE A 255 0.89 17.43 -3.34
N ARG A 256 1.09 18.72 -3.63
CA ARG A 256 2.05 19.20 -4.63
C ARG A 256 3.46 18.68 -4.37
N ALA A 257 3.99 18.85 -3.16
CA ALA A 257 5.31 18.33 -2.79
C ALA A 257 5.45 16.81 -2.98
N CYS A 258 4.39 16.03 -2.74
CA CYS A 258 4.37 14.60 -3.03
C CYS A 258 4.43 14.31 -4.55
N VAL A 259 3.61 14.99 -5.35
CA VAL A 259 3.62 14.87 -6.84
C VAL A 259 5.02 15.17 -7.38
N ASP A 260 5.61 16.29 -6.95
CA ASP A 260 6.89 16.80 -7.44
C ASP A 260 8.05 15.85 -7.05
N HIS A 261 8.14 15.46 -5.78
CA HIS A 261 9.24 14.61 -5.30
C HIS A 261 9.16 13.16 -5.79
N PHE A 262 7.96 12.60 -5.97
CA PHE A 262 7.79 11.28 -6.58
C PHE A 262 7.77 11.30 -8.13
N LYS A 263 8.07 12.45 -8.75
CA LYS A 263 8.19 12.68 -10.20
C LYS A 263 6.94 12.31 -11.00
N GLY A 264 5.84 13.00 -10.68
CA GLY A 264 4.53 12.80 -11.29
C GLY A 264 4.38 13.30 -12.72
N TRP A 265 4.72 12.45 -13.69
CA TRP A 265 4.18 12.57 -15.06
C TRP A 265 2.89 11.74 -15.24
N ASP A 266 2.78 10.60 -14.54
CA ASP A 266 1.61 9.69 -14.56
C ASP A 266 1.20 9.24 -13.14
N MET A 267 0.91 10.18 -12.24
CA MET A 267 0.44 9.83 -10.89
C MET A 267 -1.08 9.74 -10.83
N SER A 268 -1.59 8.52 -10.69
CA SER A 268 -3.02 8.25 -10.49
C SER A 268 -3.43 8.64 -9.07
N ILE A 269 -4.14 9.76 -8.94
CA ILE A 269 -4.75 10.17 -7.67
C ILE A 269 -6.05 9.39 -7.49
N VAL A 270 -6.24 8.77 -6.32
CA VAL A 270 -7.49 8.12 -5.91
C VAL A 270 -8.00 8.84 -4.66
N ILE A 271 -9.17 9.45 -4.75
CA ILE A 271 -9.79 10.19 -3.64
C ILE A 271 -10.80 9.26 -2.94
N PHE A 272 -10.97 9.43 -1.63
CA PHE A 272 -12.01 8.78 -0.82
C PHE A 272 -12.97 9.81 -0.23
N PRO A 273 -14.29 9.53 -0.14
CA PRO A 273 -14.94 8.25 -0.47
C PRO A 273 -15.23 8.06 -1.97
N PHE A 274 -15.15 9.11 -2.79
CA PHE A 274 -15.44 9.03 -4.23
C PHE A 274 -14.23 8.60 -5.05
N ILE A 275 -14.20 7.32 -5.45
CA ILE A 275 -13.17 6.74 -6.32
C ILE A 275 -13.28 7.35 -7.73
N LEU A 276 -12.65 8.52 -7.90
CA LEU A 276 -12.48 9.21 -9.17
C LEU A 276 -11.16 8.78 -9.83
N THR A 277 -11.20 8.52 -11.13
CA THR A 277 -10.05 8.04 -11.90
C THR A 277 -9.31 9.18 -12.59
N SER A 278 -8.03 9.36 -12.22
CA SER A 278 -6.94 9.98 -13.02
C SER A 278 -7.23 11.32 -13.72
N PHE A 279 -6.67 12.41 -13.17
CA PHE A 279 -6.49 13.68 -13.90
C PHE A 279 -5.10 13.73 -14.55
N PRO A 280 -4.97 14.16 -15.83
CA PRO A 280 -3.69 14.57 -16.40
C PRO A 280 -3.23 15.92 -15.81
N HIS A 281 -1.91 16.13 -15.74
CA HIS A 281 -1.29 17.32 -15.10
C HIS A 281 -1.80 18.67 -15.66
N SER A 282 -2.33 18.71 -16.88
CA SER A 282 -2.90 19.91 -17.50
C SER A 282 -4.19 20.44 -16.85
N GLU A 283 -4.85 19.67 -15.97
CA GLU A 283 -6.13 20.03 -15.37
C GLU A 283 -6.06 20.35 -13.86
N CYS A 284 -4.88 20.22 -13.23
CA CYS A 284 -4.70 20.49 -11.80
C CYS A 284 -5.00 21.93 -11.38
N ASP A 285 -4.95 22.90 -12.31
CA ASP A 285 -5.29 24.30 -12.05
C ASP A 285 -6.82 24.55 -12.04
N ASN A 286 -7.64 23.60 -12.53
CA ASN A 286 -9.09 23.70 -12.63
C ASN A 286 -9.84 22.68 -11.74
N CYS A 287 -9.27 22.34 -10.58
CA CYS A 287 -9.99 21.56 -9.56
C CYS A 287 -11.16 22.37 -8.97
N TYR A 288 -12.33 22.31 -9.62
CA TYR A 288 -13.60 22.69 -9.01
C TYR A 288 -14.01 21.62 -8.01
N TRP A 289 -14.06 22.01 -6.74
CA TRP A 289 -14.49 21.17 -5.63
C TRP A 289 -16.01 21.26 -5.53
N ALA A 290 -16.69 20.14 -5.83
CA ALA A 290 -18.09 19.91 -5.51
C ALA A 290 -18.18 19.18 -4.16
#